data_AF-A0A6A6WFE9-F1
#
_entry.id   AF-A0A6A6WFE9-F1
#
_cell.length_a   1.000
_cell.length_b   1.000
_cell.length_c   1.000
_cell.angle_alpha   90.00
_cell.angle_beta   90.00
_cell.angle_gamma   90.00
#
_symmetry.space_group_name_H-M   'P 1'
#
loop_
_entity.id
_entity.type
_entity.pdbx_description
1 polymer ?
#
loop_
_entity_poly.entity_id
_entity_poly.type
_entity_poly.pdbx_seq_one_letter_code
_entity_poly.pdbx_strand_id
1 'polypeptide(L)'
;MSALRTPITRTILSSISSCRTRPLLPLQSFSTTATGSIEGRGRDNKFDDLISEQSRKDPPRKGGVDLVDNYLSEGARQDTLAKQLRENETIRNTDPEGHQKRQNELLGMLRGMDVTQSLVGEQPAHCLHIYSHKHNTHITLTDPKHEAIINVSTGNLGFRKSGRKTFDAGYQLAAFVLNKIAGNNSLRENMKQVHLSFRGFGQGREGATKAIVGTEGMVIRNKVRKVTDVTPIAHGGPRGSKPRRLG
;
A
#
# COMPACT_ATOMS: atom_id res chain seq x y z
N MET A 1 60.11 34.21 24.64
CA MET A 1 58.99 33.57 25.36
C MET A 1 57.69 34.17 24.85
N SER A 2 56.77 33.29 24.44
CA SER A 2 55.32 33.45 24.18
C SER A 2 54.77 34.52 23.21
N ALA A 3 54.68 34.09 21.94
CA ALA A 3 53.52 34.10 21.04
C ALA A 3 52.40 35.18 21.16
N LEU A 4 52.28 35.93 20.07
CA LEU A 4 51.18 36.80 19.67
C LEU A 4 49.88 35.99 19.43
N ARG A 5 48.77 36.43 20.03
CA ARG A 5 47.40 35.95 19.73
C ARG A 5 46.75 36.89 18.71
N THR A 6 46.42 36.37 17.53
CA THR A 6 45.50 37.02 16.57
C THR A 6 44.16 36.28 16.56
N PRO A 7 43.02 36.97 16.68
CA PRO A 7 41.71 36.36 16.50
C PRO A 7 41.31 36.38 15.01
N ILE A 8 41.06 35.20 14.45
CA ILE A 8 40.51 35.00 13.10
C ILE A 8 39.00 35.32 13.15
N THR A 9 38.62 36.49 12.68
CA THR A 9 37.21 36.86 12.47
C THR A 9 36.72 36.38 11.11
N ARG A 10 35.58 35.67 11.15
CA ARG A 10 34.81 35.12 10.03
C ARG A 10 34.36 36.19 9.04
N THR A 11 34.70 35.97 7.77
CA THR A 11 33.96 36.48 6.60
C THR A 11 32.96 35.41 6.17
N ILE A 12 31.72 35.78 5.84
CA ILE A 12 30.88 35.20 4.76
C ILE A 12 29.44 35.74 4.84
N LEU A 13 29.11 36.55 3.82
CA LEU A 13 27.83 36.68 3.08
C LEU A 13 26.55 37.08 3.84
N SER A 14 26.18 38.36 3.68
CA SER A 14 24.81 38.87 3.82
C SER A 14 24.22 39.18 2.44
N SER A 15 23.38 38.28 1.92
CA SER A 15 22.52 38.54 0.77
C SER A 15 21.29 37.64 0.82
N ILE A 16 20.26 38.05 1.56
CA ILE A 16 18.91 37.51 1.39
C ILE A 16 17.95 38.69 1.26
N SER A 17 17.64 38.92 -0.01
CA SER A 17 16.49 39.62 -0.55
C SER A 17 15.19 38.83 -0.26
N SER A 18 14.07 39.54 -0.34
CA SER A 18 12.69 39.02 -0.45
C SER A 18 12.06 38.60 0.89
N CYS A 19 10.79 38.87 1.22
CA CYS A 19 9.65 39.21 0.41
C CYS A 19 8.54 39.80 1.31
N ARG A 20 7.78 40.74 0.74
CA ARG A 20 6.57 41.37 1.28
C ARG A 20 5.55 40.35 1.79
N THR A 21 5.04 40.56 3.00
CA THR A 21 3.82 39.92 3.51
C THR A 21 2.59 40.69 3.01
N ARG A 22 1.61 39.98 2.42
CA ARG A 22 0.22 40.45 2.26
C ARG A 22 -0.68 39.71 3.27
N PRO A 23 -1.68 40.37 3.86
CA PRO A 23 -2.55 39.78 4.88
C PRO A 23 -3.65 38.90 4.27
N LEU A 24 -4.00 37.81 4.96
CA LEU A 24 -5.12 36.91 4.62
C LEU A 24 -6.42 37.40 5.28
N LEU A 25 -7.53 37.33 4.53
CA LEU A 25 -8.90 37.61 4.99
C LEU A 25 -9.46 36.46 5.86
N PRO A 26 -10.42 36.74 6.77
CA PRO A 26 -10.96 35.75 7.70
C PRO A 26 -12.00 34.82 7.04
N LEU A 27 -11.88 33.51 7.28
CA LEU A 27 -12.89 32.52 6.93
C LEU A 27 -14.04 32.51 7.95
N GLN A 28 -15.27 32.49 7.45
CA GLN A 28 -16.50 32.49 8.23
C GLN A 28 -16.77 31.14 8.90
N SER A 29 -17.38 31.22 10.08
CA SER A 29 -17.88 30.13 10.91
C SER A 29 -19.20 29.56 10.39
N PHE A 30 -19.33 28.24 10.34
CA PHE A 30 -20.63 27.57 10.30
C PHE A 30 -20.75 26.57 11.45
N SER A 31 -21.92 26.65 12.08
CA SER A 31 -22.33 26.14 13.38
C SER A 31 -22.82 24.69 13.35
N THR A 32 -22.66 24.03 14.49
CA THR A 32 -23.25 22.76 14.91
C THR A 32 -24.73 22.86 15.25
N THR A 33 -25.59 22.03 14.64
CA THR A 33 -26.84 21.40 15.18
C THR A 33 -27.34 20.43 14.08
N ALA A 34 -28.00 19.30 14.28
CA ALA A 34 -28.80 18.80 15.39
C ALA A 34 -28.88 17.25 15.34
N THR A 35 -29.12 16.67 16.50
CA THR A 35 -29.58 15.30 16.75
C THR A 35 -31.04 15.12 16.33
N GLY A 36 -31.35 14.02 15.64
CA GLY A 36 -32.71 13.58 15.34
C GLY A 36 -32.93 12.15 15.81
N SER A 37 -33.65 11.98 16.91
CA SER A 37 -34.18 10.72 17.41
C SER A 37 -35.33 10.24 16.52
N ILE A 38 -35.33 8.95 16.15
CA ILE A 38 -36.50 8.28 15.56
C ILE A 38 -36.75 7.01 16.36
N GLU A 39 -37.80 7.03 17.17
CA GLU A 39 -38.39 5.85 17.78
C GLU A 39 -39.31 5.14 16.76
N GLY A 40 -39.12 3.81 16.68
CA GLY A 40 -40.19 2.81 16.71
C GLY A 40 -41.23 2.81 15.58
N ARG A 41 -41.10 1.84 14.68
CA ARG A 41 -42.21 0.97 14.24
C ARG A 41 -41.64 -0.31 13.60
N GLY A 42 -42.05 -1.45 14.13
CA GLY A 42 -41.51 -2.77 13.80
C GLY A 42 -42.00 -3.39 12.49
N ARG A 43 -41.62 -4.66 12.34
CA ARG A 43 -41.82 -5.61 11.20
C ARG A 43 -40.77 -5.39 10.09
N ASP A 44 -39.93 -6.35 9.69
CA ASP A 44 -39.98 -7.81 9.72
C ASP A 44 -38.55 -8.39 9.87
N ASN A 45 -38.40 -9.45 10.66
CA ASN A 45 -37.15 -10.21 10.74
C ASN A 45 -36.97 -11.00 9.44
N LYS A 46 -36.34 -10.40 8.43
CA LYS A 46 -35.87 -11.10 7.22
C LYS A 46 -34.39 -11.48 7.27
N PHE A 47 -33.75 -11.32 8.42
CA PHE A 47 -32.32 -11.62 8.59
C PHE A 47 -32.06 -12.91 9.38
N ASP A 48 -33.00 -13.35 10.23
CA ASP A 48 -32.86 -14.59 11.01
C ASP A 48 -33.28 -15.85 10.23
N ASP A 49 -34.11 -15.71 9.19
CA ASP A 49 -34.48 -16.84 8.31
C ASP A 49 -33.34 -17.23 7.35
N LEU A 50 -32.39 -16.32 7.08
CA LEU A 50 -31.24 -16.59 6.20
C LEU A 50 -30.14 -17.41 6.88
N ILE A 51 -30.13 -17.49 8.22
CA ILE A 51 -29.13 -18.27 8.97
C ILE A 51 -29.64 -19.69 9.27
N SER A 52 -30.95 -19.95 9.18
CA SER A 52 -31.52 -21.28 9.43
C SER A 52 -31.59 -22.21 8.20
N GLU A 53 -31.46 -21.69 6.98
CA GLU A 53 -31.42 -22.52 5.76
C GLU A 53 -30.03 -23.05 5.38
N GLN A 54 -28.95 -22.53 5.97
CA GLN A 54 -27.58 -22.99 5.69
C GLN A 54 -27.12 -24.17 6.58
N SER A 55 -27.95 -24.63 7.52
CA SER A 55 -27.58 -25.70 8.48
C SER A 55 -28.33 -27.03 8.28
N ARG A 56 -28.87 -27.28 7.08
CA ARG A 56 -29.37 -28.62 6.70
C ARG A 56 -28.90 -29.00 5.32
N LYS A 57 -27.62 -29.34 5.19
CA LYS A 57 -27.05 -30.19 4.13
C LYS A 57 -25.58 -30.48 4.46
N ASP A 58 -25.35 -31.14 5.60
CA ASP A 58 -24.17 -31.99 5.66
C ASP A 58 -24.40 -33.13 4.66
N PRO A 59 -23.54 -33.33 3.65
CA PRO A 59 -23.69 -34.47 2.76
C PRO A 59 -23.61 -35.76 3.59
N PRO A 60 -24.44 -36.78 3.28
CA PRO A 60 -24.35 -38.04 4.00
C PRO A 60 -22.92 -38.56 3.90
N ARG A 61 -22.35 -39.02 5.03
CA ARG A 61 -21.09 -39.77 5.02
C ARG A 61 -21.31 -40.99 4.12
N LYS A 62 -20.88 -40.88 2.86
CA LYS A 62 -20.93 -41.97 1.89
C LYS A 62 -20.07 -43.11 2.44
N GLY A 63 -20.75 -44.12 2.96
CA GLY A 63 -20.15 -45.42 3.16
C GLY A 63 -19.81 -46.02 1.81
N GLY A 64 -18.56 -46.46 1.66
CA GLY A 64 -18.23 -47.79 1.14
C GLY A 64 -18.62 -48.21 -0.28
N VAL A 65 -19.14 -47.33 -1.12
CA VAL A 65 -19.35 -47.55 -2.56
C VAL A 65 -19.02 -46.23 -3.26
N ASP A 66 -18.45 -46.30 -4.47
CA ASP A 66 -18.07 -45.18 -5.38
C ASP A 66 -16.55 -45.09 -5.72
N LEU A 67 -15.76 -46.14 -5.48
CA LEU A 67 -14.45 -46.25 -6.15
C LEU A 67 -14.61 -46.74 -7.60
N VAL A 68 -15.60 -47.58 -7.92
CA VAL A 68 -15.73 -48.15 -9.28
C VAL A 68 -16.39 -47.16 -10.26
N ASP A 69 -17.36 -46.37 -9.80
CA ASP A 69 -18.09 -45.40 -10.65
C ASP A 69 -17.23 -44.19 -11.04
N ASN A 70 -16.27 -43.80 -10.21
CA ASN A 70 -15.28 -42.78 -10.56
C ASN A 70 -14.34 -43.26 -11.67
N TYR A 71 -13.90 -44.52 -11.64
CA TYR A 71 -13.04 -45.10 -12.68
C TYR A 71 -13.77 -45.31 -14.02
N LEU A 72 -15.06 -45.67 -14.02
CA LEU A 72 -15.87 -45.71 -15.26
C LEU A 72 -16.08 -44.32 -15.86
N SER A 73 -16.23 -43.29 -15.02
CA SER A 73 -16.34 -41.90 -15.48
C SER A 73 -15.01 -41.35 -16.04
N GLU A 74 -13.87 -41.80 -15.51
CA GLU A 74 -12.55 -41.45 -16.03
C GLU A 74 -12.21 -42.20 -17.33
N GLY A 75 -12.59 -43.48 -17.45
CA GLY A 75 -12.44 -44.23 -18.70
C GLY A 75 -13.26 -43.62 -19.85
N ALA A 76 -14.52 -43.25 -19.59
CA ALA A 76 -15.35 -42.55 -20.58
C ALA A 76 -14.79 -41.16 -20.96
N ARG A 77 -14.17 -40.45 -20.01
CA ARG A 77 -13.43 -39.20 -20.27
C ARG A 77 -12.17 -39.44 -21.12
N GLN A 78 -11.46 -40.53 -20.91
CA GLN A 78 -10.29 -40.89 -21.71
C GLN A 78 -10.69 -41.27 -23.15
N ASP A 79 -11.79 -42.00 -23.34
CA ASP A 79 -12.28 -42.39 -24.67
C ASP A 79 -12.80 -41.20 -25.49
N THR A 80 -13.52 -40.28 -24.85
CA THR A 80 -13.96 -39.03 -25.49
C THR A 80 -12.79 -38.13 -25.86
N LEU A 81 -11.78 -38.02 -25.00
CA LEU A 81 -10.55 -37.26 -25.26
C LEU A 81 -9.72 -37.91 -26.38
N ALA A 82 -9.63 -39.24 -26.42
CA ALA A 82 -8.96 -39.97 -27.50
C ALA A 82 -9.68 -39.81 -28.85
N LYS A 83 -11.02 -39.81 -28.87
CA LYS A 83 -11.80 -39.49 -30.08
C LYS A 83 -11.52 -38.08 -30.57
N GLN A 84 -11.51 -37.09 -29.67
CA GLN A 84 -11.20 -35.70 -30.02
C GLN A 84 -9.77 -35.54 -30.55
N LEU A 85 -8.79 -36.25 -29.98
CA LEU A 85 -7.40 -36.24 -30.48
C LEU A 85 -7.30 -36.85 -31.88
N ARG A 86 -7.96 -37.98 -32.13
CA ARG A 86 -8.00 -38.63 -33.46
C ARG A 86 -8.69 -37.74 -34.50
N GLU A 87 -9.80 -37.11 -34.13
CA GLU A 87 -10.50 -36.14 -34.98
C GLU A 87 -9.61 -34.93 -35.30
N ASN A 88 -8.89 -34.40 -34.30
CA ASN A 88 -7.93 -33.32 -34.51
C ASN A 88 -6.74 -33.75 -35.39
N GLU A 89 -6.27 -35.01 -35.28
CA GLU A 89 -5.24 -35.57 -36.17
C GLU A 89 -5.73 -35.72 -37.61
N THR A 90 -6.98 -36.14 -37.84
CA THR A 90 -7.57 -36.15 -39.18
C THR A 90 -7.67 -34.74 -39.77
N ILE A 91 -8.07 -33.73 -38.99
CA ILE A 91 -8.17 -32.33 -39.42
C ILE A 91 -6.79 -31.76 -39.79
N ARG A 92 -5.73 -32.15 -39.07
CA ARG A 92 -4.34 -31.75 -39.38
C ARG A 92 -3.86 -32.28 -40.73
N ASN A 93 -4.30 -33.48 -41.09
CA ASN A 93 -3.89 -34.14 -42.33
C ASN A 93 -4.71 -33.69 -43.55
N THR A 94 -5.95 -33.21 -43.35
CA THR A 94 -6.81 -32.74 -44.45
C THR A 94 -6.57 -31.29 -44.84
N ASP A 95 -6.32 -30.38 -43.88
CA ASP A 95 -6.15 -28.93 -44.13
C ASP A 95 -5.03 -28.32 -43.26
N PRO A 96 -3.75 -28.48 -43.65
CA PRO A 96 -2.62 -28.06 -42.82
C PRO A 96 -2.60 -26.53 -42.58
N GLU A 97 -3.00 -25.72 -43.57
CA GLU A 97 -2.99 -24.26 -43.46
C GLU A 97 -4.07 -23.70 -42.51
N GLY A 98 -5.27 -24.31 -42.50
CA GLY A 98 -6.36 -23.92 -41.62
C GLY A 98 -6.09 -24.25 -40.16
N HIS A 99 -5.42 -25.39 -39.92
CA HIS A 99 -4.97 -25.79 -38.60
C HIS A 99 -3.88 -24.84 -38.08
N GLN A 100 -2.91 -24.46 -38.92
CA GLN A 100 -1.87 -23.48 -38.57
C GLN A 100 -2.48 -22.11 -38.22
N LYS A 101 -3.49 -21.65 -38.95
CA LYS A 101 -4.17 -20.37 -38.71
C LYS A 101 -4.94 -20.35 -37.38
N ARG A 102 -5.67 -21.42 -37.05
CA ARG A 102 -6.34 -21.58 -35.74
C ARG A 102 -5.36 -21.66 -34.58
N GLN A 103 -4.23 -22.35 -34.77
CA GLN A 103 -3.17 -22.37 -33.77
C GLN A 103 -2.60 -20.96 -33.54
N ASN A 104 -2.36 -20.19 -34.60
CA ASN A 104 -1.86 -18.81 -34.48
C ASN A 104 -2.90 -17.86 -33.84
N GLU A 105 -4.19 -18.02 -34.11
CA GLU A 105 -5.27 -17.26 -33.44
C GLU A 105 -5.35 -17.59 -31.94
N LEU A 106 -5.34 -18.87 -31.59
CA LEU A 106 -5.36 -19.31 -30.18
C LEU A 106 -4.10 -18.85 -29.44
N LEU A 107 -2.93 -18.92 -30.08
CA LEU A 107 -1.67 -18.40 -29.54
C LEU A 107 -1.72 -16.87 -29.35
N GLY A 108 -2.39 -16.16 -30.26
CA GLY A 108 -2.66 -14.72 -30.16
C GLY A 108 -3.57 -14.37 -28.98
N MET A 109 -4.62 -15.16 -28.74
CA MET A 109 -5.52 -15.01 -27.60
C MET A 109 -4.81 -15.34 -26.26
N LEU A 110 -4.00 -16.39 -26.23
CA LEU A 110 -3.20 -16.79 -25.06
C LEU A 110 -2.08 -15.78 -24.73
N ARG A 111 -1.47 -15.14 -25.73
CA ARG A 111 -0.51 -14.04 -25.51
C ARG A 111 -1.12 -12.82 -24.80
N GLY A 112 -2.44 -12.65 -24.84
CA GLY A 112 -3.14 -11.60 -24.10
C GLY A 112 -3.36 -11.94 -22.61
N MET A 113 -3.25 -13.21 -22.24
CA MET A 113 -3.26 -13.66 -20.85
C MET A 113 -1.82 -13.74 -20.35
N ASP A 114 -1.39 -12.76 -19.55
CA ASP A 114 -0.08 -12.73 -18.89
C ASP A 114 0.02 -13.80 -17.76
N VAL A 115 -0.02 -15.09 -18.12
CA VAL A 115 0.18 -16.22 -17.18
C VAL A 115 1.62 -16.23 -16.63
N THR A 116 2.55 -15.56 -17.32
CA THR A 116 3.92 -15.37 -16.88
C THR A 116 4.03 -14.53 -15.61
N GLN A 117 3.09 -13.61 -15.34
CA GLN A 117 3.12 -12.80 -14.12
C GLN A 117 2.90 -13.63 -12.85
N SER A 118 2.14 -14.73 -12.93
CA SER A 118 1.88 -15.58 -11.76
C SER A 118 3.08 -16.43 -11.31
N LEU A 119 4.08 -16.64 -12.15
CA LEU A 119 5.29 -17.42 -11.82
C LEU A 119 6.50 -16.54 -11.49
N VAL A 120 6.43 -15.24 -11.77
CA VAL A 120 7.47 -14.29 -11.38
C VAL A 120 7.29 -14.03 -9.88
N GLY A 121 8.20 -14.59 -9.08
CA GLY A 121 8.28 -14.32 -7.63
C GLY A 121 8.18 -12.84 -7.32
N GLU A 122 7.62 -12.50 -6.15
CA GLU A 122 7.36 -11.13 -5.74
C GLU A 122 8.62 -10.26 -5.92
N GLN A 123 8.55 -9.35 -6.90
CA GLN A 123 9.66 -8.46 -7.23
C GLN A 123 10.08 -7.67 -5.98
N PRO A 124 11.39 -7.55 -5.72
CA PRO A 124 11.89 -6.85 -4.53
C PRO A 124 11.49 -5.37 -4.59
N ALA A 125 10.56 -4.97 -3.72
CA ALA A 125 9.99 -3.63 -3.67
C ALA A 125 10.72 -2.73 -2.66
N HIS A 126 10.77 -1.43 -2.95
CA HIS A 126 11.31 -0.45 -2.00
C HIS A 126 10.30 -0.22 -0.88
N CYS A 127 10.76 0.13 0.31
CA CYS A 127 9.87 0.40 1.45
C CYS A 127 9.92 1.87 1.85
N LEU A 128 8.75 2.51 1.98
CA LEU A 128 8.60 3.83 2.55
C LEU A 128 8.04 3.69 3.96
N HIS A 129 8.92 3.85 4.94
CA HIS A 129 8.58 3.79 6.35
C HIS A 129 8.15 5.17 6.84
N ILE A 130 6.96 5.24 7.42
CA ILE A 130 6.37 6.45 8.02
C ILE A 130 6.19 6.16 9.50
N TYR A 131 7.12 6.65 10.30
CA TYR A 131 7.07 6.53 11.75
C TYR A 131 6.57 7.85 12.36
N SER A 132 5.35 7.85 12.88
CA SER A 132 4.75 9.01 13.54
C SER A 132 4.40 8.69 14.98
N HIS A 133 5.10 9.34 15.91
CA HIS A 133 4.78 9.30 17.33
C HIS A 133 4.25 10.67 17.80
N LYS A 134 3.88 10.79 19.07
CA LYS A 134 3.19 11.98 19.62
C LYS A 134 3.91 13.32 19.39
N HIS A 135 5.22 13.31 19.19
CA HIS A 135 6.05 14.52 19.22
C HIS A 135 6.81 14.82 17.94
N ASN A 136 6.91 13.85 17.02
CA ASN A 136 7.64 14.00 15.77
C ASN A 136 7.23 12.90 14.77
N THR A 137 7.55 13.15 13.50
CA THR A 137 7.39 12.21 12.39
C THR A 137 8.72 12.03 11.67
N HIS A 138 9.01 10.79 11.32
CA HIS A 138 10.20 10.36 10.58
C HIS A 138 9.73 9.62 9.33
N ILE A 139 10.33 9.94 8.19
CA ILE A 139 10.08 9.26 6.93
C ILE A 139 11.40 8.73 6.43
N THR A 140 11.43 7.44 6.14
CA THR A 140 12.62 6.73 5.65
C THR A 140 12.25 5.93 4.42
N LEU A 141 12.93 6.21 3.31
CA LEU A 141 12.88 5.37 2.12
C LEU A 141 14.05 4.40 2.17
N THR A 142 13.76 3.11 2.00
CA THR A 142 14.77 2.05 1.96
C THR A 142 14.72 1.28 0.65
N ASP A 143 15.88 0.78 0.26
CA ASP A 143 16.01 -0.22 -0.80
C ASP A 143 15.35 -1.54 -0.41
N PRO A 144 15.13 -2.46 -1.36
CA PRO A 144 14.66 -3.81 -1.06
C PRO A 144 15.63 -4.62 -0.18
N LYS A 145 16.90 -4.21 -0.14
CA LYS A 145 17.92 -4.74 0.79
C LYS A 145 17.86 -4.11 2.18
N HIS A 146 16.86 -3.25 2.44
CA HIS A 146 16.67 -2.48 3.68
C HIS A 146 17.79 -1.49 4.01
N GLU A 147 18.55 -1.05 3.02
CA GLU A 147 19.49 0.06 3.16
C GLU A 147 18.74 1.40 3.04
N ALA A 148 19.04 2.36 3.91
CA ALA A 148 18.33 3.63 3.96
C ALA A 148 18.89 4.63 2.93
N ILE A 149 18.09 4.96 1.91
CA ILE A 149 18.44 5.89 0.84
C ILE A 149 18.18 7.34 1.30
N ILE A 150 16.98 7.57 1.85
CA ILE A 150 16.55 8.88 2.32
C ILE A 150 16.01 8.69 3.73
N ASN A 151 16.57 9.41 4.69
CA ASN A 151 16.07 9.45 6.05
C ASN A 151 15.94 10.90 6.51
N VAL A 152 14.71 11.34 6.77
CA VAL A 152 14.45 12.72 7.19
C VAL A 152 13.33 12.76 8.23
N SER A 153 13.37 13.80 9.05
CA SER A 153 12.36 14.08 10.07
C SER A 153 11.84 15.50 9.92
N THR A 154 10.72 15.84 10.58
CA THR A 154 10.16 17.20 10.52
C THR A 154 11.16 18.26 11.00
N GLY A 155 12.10 17.88 11.89
CA GLY A 155 13.15 18.77 12.35
C GLY A 155 14.13 19.20 11.25
N ASN A 156 14.32 18.40 10.21
CA ASN A 156 15.19 18.72 9.06
C ASN A 156 14.61 19.84 8.20
N LEU A 157 13.28 19.97 8.14
CA LEU A 157 12.60 21.07 7.43
C LEU A 157 12.64 22.39 8.19
N GLY A 158 13.13 22.38 9.44
CA GLY A 158 13.27 23.58 10.25
C GLY A 158 12.23 23.71 11.36
N PHE A 159 11.25 22.81 11.46
CA PHE A 159 10.28 22.82 12.57
C PHE A 159 10.99 22.64 13.92
N ARG A 160 10.69 23.54 14.87
CA ARG A 160 11.32 23.56 16.21
C ARG A 160 10.31 23.17 17.29
N LYS A 161 10.80 22.38 18.26
CA LYS A 161 10.09 22.03 19.49
C LYS A 161 8.66 21.55 19.21
N SER A 162 7.64 22.21 19.78
CA SER A 162 6.23 21.84 19.65
C SER A 162 5.73 21.86 18.20
N GLY A 163 6.36 22.63 17.30
CA GLY A 163 5.97 22.70 15.90
C GLY A 163 6.20 21.39 15.12
N ARG A 164 6.95 20.43 15.66
CA ARG A 164 7.27 19.14 14.99
C ARG A 164 6.14 18.11 15.07
N LYS A 165 5.21 18.29 16.00
CA LYS A 165 4.16 17.29 16.30
C LYS A 165 2.90 17.45 15.47
N THR A 166 2.78 18.57 14.75
CA THR A 166 1.56 18.98 14.08
C THR A 166 1.32 18.17 12.81
N PHE A 167 0.06 18.13 12.40
CA PHE A 167 -0.36 17.56 11.12
C PHE A 167 0.41 18.17 9.93
N ASP A 168 0.49 19.50 9.87
CA ASP A 168 1.14 20.25 8.78
C ASP A 168 2.65 19.92 8.67
N ALA A 169 3.35 19.78 9.80
CA ALA A 169 4.76 19.38 9.79
C ALA A 169 4.97 17.98 9.20
N GLY A 170 4.04 17.05 9.44
CA GLY A 170 4.05 15.72 8.83
C GLY A 170 3.73 15.73 7.34
N TYR A 171 2.77 16.56 6.92
CA TYR A 171 2.41 16.76 5.52
C TYR A 171 3.58 17.33 4.72
N GLN A 172 4.17 18.45 5.17
CA GLN A 172 5.31 19.07 4.49
C GLN A 172 6.55 18.16 4.45
N LEU A 173 6.78 17.36 5.49
CA LEU A 173 7.86 16.36 5.49
C LEU A 173 7.65 15.32 4.38
N ALA A 174 6.44 14.79 4.25
CA ALA A 174 6.10 13.85 3.20
C ALA A 174 6.24 14.50 1.82
N ALA A 175 5.70 15.70 1.63
CA ALA A 175 5.89 16.51 0.42
C ALA A 175 7.37 16.60 0.01
N PHE A 176 8.22 16.96 0.96
CA PHE A 176 9.66 17.12 0.74
C PHE A 176 10.32 15.81 0.31
N VAL A 177 9.98 14.67 0.95
CA VAL A 177 10.51 13.36 0.57
C VAL A 177 10.04 12.96 -0.82
N LEU A 178 8.75 13.14 -1.12
CA LEU A 178 8.16 12.82 -2.42
C LEU A 178 8.83 13.65 -3.53
N ASN A 179 9.04 14.95 -3.30
CA ASN A 179 9.76 15.83 -4.21
C ASN A 179 11.22 15.40 -4.38
N LYS A 180 11.90 14.97 -3.31
CA LYS A 180 13.27 14.46 -3.40
C LYS A 180 13.34 13.17 -4.23
N ILE A 181 12.36 12.28 -4.10
CA ILE A 181 12.24 11.09 -4.94
C ILE A 181 11.96 11.48 -6.39
N ALA A 182 11.08 12.46 -6.62
CA ALA A 182 10.76 12.96 -7.95
C ALA A 182 11.91 13.71 -8.64
N GLY A 183 12.81 14.33 -7.88
CA GLY A 183 14.01 14.99 -8.42
C GLY A 183 15.15 14.04 -8.78
N ASN A 184 15.18 12.84 -8.18
CA ASN A 184 16.24 11.86 -8.43
C ASN A 184 15.82 10.90 -9.56
N ASN A 185 16.29 11.15 -10.79
CA ASN A 185 15.93 10.32 -11.96
C ASN A 185 16.23 8.83 -11.74
N SER A 186 17.42 8.50 -11.21
CA SER A 186 17.81 7.11 -10.94
C SER A 186 16.82 6.40 -10.00
N LEU A 187 16.35 7.07 -8.95
CA LEU A 187 15.36 6.50 -8.03
C LEU A 187 14.01 6.28 -8.71
N ARG A 188 13.60 7.18 -9.60
CA ARG A 188 12.32 7.05 -10.32
C ARG A 188 12.29 5.86 -11.27
N GLU A 189 13.40 5.59 -11.94
CA GLU A 189 13.51 4.48 -12.88
C GLU A 189 13.68 3.14 -12.16
N ASN A 190 14.52 3.10 -11.12
CA ASN A 190 14.80 1.88 -10.36
C ASN A 190 13.61 1.45 -9.49
N MET A 191 12.86 2.40 -8.95
CA MET A 191 11.75 2.11 -8.03
C MET A 191 10.48 1.77 -8.82
N LYS A 192 10.30 0.48 -9.14
CA LYS A 192 9.10 -0.03 -9.83
C LYS A 192 7.91 -0.21 -8.90
N GLN A 193 8.14 -0.75 -7.71
CA GLN A 193 7.12 -1.04 -6.69
C GLN A 193 7.54 -0.48 -5.34
N VAL A 194 6.56 0.02 -4.58
CA VAL A 194 6.75 0.61 -3.25
C VAL A 194 5.78 -0.02 -2.25
N HIS A 195 6.30 -0.37 -1.08
CA HIS A 195 5.53 -0.79 0.10
C HIS A 195 5.47 0.38 1.10
N LEU A 196 4.26 0.75 1.52
CA LEU A 196 4.07 1.74 2.57
C LEU A 196 3.99 1.04 3.93
N SER A 197 4.86 1.42 4.86
CA SER A 197 4.89 0.87 6.22
C SER A 197 4.64 1.99 7.22
N PHE A 198 3.50 1.94 7.89
CA PHE A 198 3.15 2.90 8.94
C PHE A 198 3.53 2.37 10.31
N ARG A 199 4.08 3.22 11.18
CA ARG A 199 4.34 2.90 12.57
C ARG A 199 3.88 4.04 13.47
N GLY A 200 3.05 3.73 14.46
CA GLY A 200 2.49 4.68 15.40
C GLY A 200 1.28 5.45 14.85
N PHE A 201 0.61 6.16 15.75
CA PHE A 201 -0.65 6.88 15.51
C PHE A 201 -0.53 8.39 15.78
N GLY A 202 0.65 8.99 15.53
CA GLY A 202 0.84 10.44 15.63
C GLY A 202 0.10 11.22 14.53
N GLN A 203 -0.15 12.51 14.75
CA GLN A 203 -0.85 13.39 13.77
C GLN A 203 -0.16 13.44 12.41
N GLY A 204 1.17 13.29 12.37
CA GLY A 204 1.92 13.29 11.11
C GLY A 204 1.69 12.05 10.26
N ARG A 205 1.10 10.96 10.79
CA ARG A 205 0.67 9.81 9.98
C ARG A 205 -0.41 10.24 8.98
N GLU A 206 -1.46 10.90 9.46
CA GLU A 206 -2.53 11.42 8.60
C GLU A 206 -2.02 12.47 7.63
N GLY A 207 -1.09 13.33 8.08
CA GLY A 207 -0.42 14.31 7.23
C GLY A 207 0.31 13.64 6.06
N ALA A 208 1.13 12.62 6.36
CA ALA A 208 1.86 11.87 5.34
C ALA A 208 0.93 11.09 4.41
N THR A 209 -0.13 10.45 4.93
CA THR A 209 -1.13 9.76 4.10
C THR A 209 -1.81 10.72 3.13
N LYS A 210 -2.19 11.93 3.58
CA LYS A 210 -2.80 12.95 2.72
C LYS A 210 -1.84 13.47 1.65
N ALA A 211 -0.55 13.67 1.97
CA ALA A 211 0.45 14.05 0.98
C ALA A 211 0.64 12.97 -0.11
N ILE A 212 0.65 11.69 0.28
CA ILE A 212 0.77 10.56 -0.65
C ILE A 212 -0.47 10.40 -1.54
N VAL A 213 -1.67 10.61 -0.99
CA VAL A 213 -2.93 10.52 -1.75
C VAL A 213 -3.13 11.75 -2.64
N GLY A 214 -2.63 12.91 -2.21
CA GLY A 214 -2.74 14.19 -2.90
C GLY A 214 -1.85 14.31 -4.15
N THR A 215 -1.66 15.56 -4.59
CA THR A 215 -0.92 15.88 -5.83
C THR A 215 0.58 15.61 -5.72
N GLU A 216 1.16 15.79 -4.54
CA GLU A 216 2.59 15.55 -4.27
C GLU A 216 2.97 14.07 -4.45
N GLY A 217 2.03 13.18 -4.17
CA GLY A 217 2.22 11.74 -4.25
C GLY A 217 2.07 11.13 -5.65
N MET A 218 1.76 11.91 -6.69
CA MET A 218 1.44 11.37 -8.04
C MET A 218 2.48 10.39 -8.58
N VAL A 219 3.78 10.67 -8.37
CA VAL A 219 4.88 9.81 -8.84
C VAL A 219 4.91 8.45 -8.12
N ILE A 220 4.57 8.43 -6.84
CA ILE A 220 4.65 7.23 -6.00
C ILE A 220 3.33 6.47 -5.97
N ARG A 221 2.19 7.17 -6.01
CA ARG A 221 0.85 6.60 -5.86
C ARG A 221 0.59 5.42 -6.80
N ASN A 222 0.99 5.52 -8.06
CA ASN A 222 0.82 4.45 -9.05
C ASN A 222 1.75 3.25 -8.85
N LYS A 223 2.79 3.41 -8.02
CA LYS A 223 3.79 2.39 -7.71
C LYS A 223 3.54 1.68 -6.38
N VAL A 224 2.59 2.15 -5.58
CA VAL A 224 2.26 1.54 -4.28
C VAL A 224 1.60 0.19 -4.53
N ARG A 225 2.24 -0.89 -4.07
CA ARG A 225 1.71 -2.25 -4.15
C ARG A 225 1.01 -2.70 -2.87
N LYS A 226 1.59 -2.36 -1.71
CA LYS A 226 1.14 -2.83 -0.40
C LYS A 226 1.18 -1.70 0.61
N VAL A 227 0.18 -1.67 1.49
CA VAL A 227 0.15 -0.79 2.67
C VAL A 227 0.06 -1.66 3.92
N THR A 228 0.99 -1.50 4.84
CA THR A 228 1.06 -2.24 6.11
C THR A 228 1.17 -1.30 7.30
N ASP A 229 0.52 -1.68 8.41
CA ASP A 229 0.78 -1.11 9.71
C ASP A 229 1.73 -2.04 10.47
N VAL A 230 2.82 -1.49 10.98
CA VAL A 230 3.89 -2.18 11.71
C VAL A 230 4.03 -1.55 13.11
N THR A 231 2.93 -1.06 13.68
CA THR A 231 2.91 -0.57 15.05
C THR A 231 3.08 -1.74 16.02
N PRO A 232 4.14 -1.73 16.86
CA PRO A 232 4.40 -2.84 17.77
C PRO A 232 3.37 -2.88 18.89
N ILE A 233 2.85 -4.08 19.17
CA ILE A 233 1.99 -4.38 20.31
C ILE A 233 2.74 -5.38 21.20
N ALA A 234 2.89 -5.07 22.48
CA ALA A 234 3.59 -5.93 23.43
C ALA A 234 2.61 -6.93 24.07
N HIS A 235 2.91 -8.23 23.98
CA HIS A 235 2.19 -9.27 24.71
C HIS A 235 2.84 -9.47 26.09
N GLY A 236 2.39 -8.73 27.10
CA GLY A 236 2.84 -8.89 28.50
C GLY A 236 4.25 -8.41 28.83
N GLY A 237 4.90 -7.63 27.95
CA GLY A 237 6.29 -7.15 28.08
C GLY A 237 6.59 -6.26 29.32
N PRO A 238 7.67 -5.45 29.30
CA PRO A 238 8.08 -4.69 30.47
C PRO A 238 6.96 -3.77 30.98
N ARG A 239 6.88 -3.61 32.31
CA ARG A 239 5.90 -2.74 32.96
C ARG A 239 5.98 -1.32 32.40
N GLY A 240 4.85 -0.80 31.91
CA GLY A 240 4.74 0.59 31.47
C GLY A 240 5.05 1.60 32.58
N SER A 241 5.48 2.81 32.20
CA SER A 241 5.76 3.87 33.16
C SER A 241 4.51 4.23 33.98
N LYS A 242 4.70 4.62 35.24
CA LYS A 242 3.59 4.99 36.13
C LYS A 242 2.73 6.09 35.48
N PRO A 243 1.39 6.04 35.61
CA PRO A 243 0.52 7.11 35.12
C PRO A 243 0.95 8.47 35.66
N ARG A 244 0.94 9.50 34.78
CA ARG A 244 1.31 10.87 35.17
C ARG A 244 0.15 11.52 35.91
N ARG A 245 0.46 12.25 36.99
CA ARG A 245 -0.48 13.13 37.70
C ARG A 245 -0.47 14.48 36.99
N LEU A 246 -1.55 14.82 36.29
CA LEU A 246 -1.68 16.06 35.50
C LEU A 246 -2.68 17.05 36.08
N GLY A 247 -3.40 16.64 37.13
CA GLY A 247 -4.33 17.48 37.89
C GLY A 247 -3.60 18.41 38.85
#